data_AF-A0A5B9MPC3-F1
#
_entry.id   AF-A0A5B9MPC3-F1
#
_cell.length_a   1.000
_cell.length_b   1.000
_cell.length_c   1.000
_cell.angle_alpha   90.00
_cell.angle_beta   90.00
_cell.angle_gamma   90.00
#
_symmetry.space_group_name_H-M   'P 1'
#
loop_
_entity.id
_entity.type
_entity.pdbx_description
1 polymer ?
#
loop_
_entity_poly.entity_id
_entity_poly.type
_entity_poly.pdbx_seq_one_letter_code
_entity_poly.pdbx_strand_id
1 'polypeptide(L)'
;MNCALSFLPKRPAERLAVGFTKPHPRFVAPRKYWDLYHRDQFALASHRGEIDYASGFSVHPGGMLRNFEGVPRQGAIPEALQREMIHGYYACASYVDAQIGLLLAELESLGLADNTTVVLLGDNGFHLGDHGMWGVNSPLEHATRVPLIIRPASRQAIASTPSPVESIDLFPTLCDLCGIEIPGNISGRSLTPLIKGTADPMCAELRLRLAKQMRVDATDCQRLRAVSAVSDVALGMRTPDITTLPAAADALRRLKEGNARFVSGKSIHPHETRNWRAQLEQGQHPFAVVLGCSDSRVPPELLFDQGFGDLFVIRVAGNVVDTDVTASIEYAVHYLQTPLVLILGHTGCGAVKATVDHYDNPSEQPKEVVALIKRIEPALKSLPEDTEHAERVSGCVRTNVIHAVQKLSSIADVRQSIGAGQVRIVGAVYDMHNGTVDVIE
;
A
#
# COMPACT_ATOMS: atom_id res chain seq x y z
N MET A 1 -35.04 18.55 6.12
CA MET A 1 -35.96 17.99 7.12
C MET A 1 -37.40 17.92 6.63
N ASN A 2 -38.04 19.07 6.34
CA ASN A 2 -39.47 19.12 5.95
C ASN A 2 -39.86 18.15 4.82
N CYS A 3 -39.03 17.99 3.79
CA CYS A 3 -39.28 17.01 2.72
C CYS A 3 -39.38 15.56 3.25
N ALA A 4 -38.46 15.17 4.14
CA ALA A 4 -38.44 13.83 4.74
C ALA A 4 -39.68 13.60 5.63
N LEU A 5 -40.05 14.58 6.48
CA LEU A 5 -41.26 14.50 7.30
C LEU A 5 -42.53 14.40 6.44
N SER A 6 -42.60 15.15 5.34
CA SER A 6 -43.76 15.06 4.43
C SER A 6 -43.81 13.78 3.58
N PHE A 7 -42.71 13.03 3.50
CA PHE A 7 -42.61 11.78 2.74
C PHE A 7 -43.17 10.60 3.55
N LEU A 8 -42.84 10.53 4.84
CA LEU A 8 -43.18 9.38 5.72
C LEU A 8 -44.67 9.00 5.70
N PRO A 9 -45.64 9.95 5.82
CA PRO A 9 -47.06 9.60 5.78
C PRO A 9 -47.54 9.09 4.40
N LYS A 10 -46.83 9.44 3.32
CA LYS A 10 -47.26 9.16 1.95
C LYS A 10 -46.78 7.81 1.43
N ARG A 11 -45.62 7.34 1.91
CA ARG A 11 -44.95 6.13 1.42
C ARG A 11 -44.30 5.33 2.57
N PRO A 12 -45.11 4.80 3.50
CA PRO A 12 -44.62 4.16 4.72
C PRO A 12 -43.88 2.83 4.49
N ALA A 13 -43.99 2.24 3.30
CA ALA A 13 -43.38 0.95 2.95
C ALA A 13 -42.10 1.08 2.09
N GLU A 14 -41.63 2.30 1.82
CA GLU A 14 -40.45 2.56 0.97
C GLU A 14 -39.21 2.94 1.79
N ARG A 15 -38.03 2.71 1.20
CA ARG A 15 -36.74 3.14 1.78
C ARG A 15 -36.63 4.66 1.79
N LEU A 16 -36.40 5.26 2.95
CA LEU A 16 -36.06 6.67 3.10
C LEU A 16 -34.57 6.84 3.42
N ALA A 17 -33.84 7.59 2.60
CA ALA A 17 -32.49 8.03 2.88
C ALA A 17 -32.49 9.55 3.11
N VAL A 18 -32.00 10.01 4.26
CA VAL A 18 -31.93 11.44 4.61
C VAL A 18 -30.47 11.82 4.83
N GLY A 19 -29.95 12.69 3.96
CA GLY A 19 -28.63 13.28 4.11
C GLY A 19 -28.68 14.58 4.92
N PHE A 20 -27.72 14.76 5.83
CA PHE A 20 -27.52 16.00 6.57
C PHE A 20 -26.26 16.69 6.07
N THR A 21 -26.36 17.97 5.73
CA THR A 21 -25.18 18.75 5.29
C THR A 21 -24.26 19.08 6.46
N LYS A 22 -24.76 19.16 7.69
CA LYS A 22 -23.92 19.42 8.86
C LYS A 22 -23.37 18.09 9.41
N PRO A 23 -22.13 18.06 9.93
CA PRO A 23 -21.26 19.21 10.28
C PRO A 23 -20.29 19.64 9.16
N HIS A 24 -20.62 19.53 7.86
CA HIS A 24 -19.73 20.03 6.81
C HIS A 24 -19.40 21.54 6.99
N PRO A 25 -18.13 21.95 6.77
CA PRO A 25 -17.72 23.35 6.76
C PRO A 25 -18.54 24.21 5.78
N ARG A 26 -18.85 25.49 6.06
CA ARG A 26 -18.53 26.27 7.27
C ARG A 26 -19.36 25.83 8.47
N PHE A 27 -18.74 25.74 9.64
CA PHE A 27 -19.39 25.29 10.88
C PHE A 27 -20.35 26.35 11.42
N VAL A 28 -21.57 26.36 10.89
CA VAL A 28 -22.62 27.32 11.22
C VAL A 28 -23.85 26.55 11.68
N ALA A 29 -24.33 26.85 12.88
CA ALA A 29 -25.53 26.24 13.47
C ALA A 29 -26.46 27.34 13.99
N PRO A 30 -27.79 27.08 14.09
CA PRO A 30 -28.70 28.01 14.74
C PRO A 30 -28.24 28.36 16.16
N ARG A 31 -28.45 29.62 16.56
CA ARG A 31 -27.96 30.17 17.84
C ARG A 31 -28.26 29.28 19.05
N LYS A 32 -29.45 28.70 19.13
CA LYS A 32 -29.84 27.82 20.24
C LYS A 32 -28.93 26.60 20.44
N TYR A 33 -28.28 26.10 19.38
CA TYR A 33 -27.31 24.99 19.47
C TYR A 33 -25.88 25.50 19.61
N TRP A 34 -25.60 26.70 19.06
CA TRP A 34 -24.35 27.39 19.29
C TRP A 34 -24.15 27.67 20.79
N ASP A 35 -25.19 28.17 21.45
CA ASP A 35 -25.15 28.59 22.86
C ASP A 35 -25.11 27.39 23.85
N LEU A 36 -25.13 26.13 23.37
CA LEU A 36 -24.94 24.93 24.21
C LEU A 36 -23.49 24.72 24.65
N TYR A 37 -22.55 25.39 24.01
CA TYR A 37 -21.12 25.17 24.20
C TYR A 37 -20.38 26.46 24.55
N HIS A 38 -19.33 26.35 25.35
CA HIS A 38 -18.43 27.44 25.66
C HIS A 38 -17.02 27.13 25.12
N ARG A 39 -16.44 28.08 24.36
CA ARG A 39 -15.19 27.87 23.59
C ARG A 39 -13.99 27.49 24.45
N ASP A 40 -13.95 28.02 25.67
CA ASP A 40 -12.90 27.79 26.67
C ASP A 40 -12.92 26.38 27.25
N GLN A 41 -14.04 25.64 27.13
CA GLN A 41 -14.14 24.25 27.58
C GLN A 41 -13.49 23.25 26.62
N PHE A 42 -13.22 23.64 25.37
CA PHE A 42 -12.60 22.76 24.40
C PHE A 42 -11.08 22.72 24.58
N ALA A 43 -10.58 21.54 24.97
CA ALA A 43 -9.17 21.22 24.86
C ALA A 43 -8.80 21.06 23.38
N LEU A 44 -7.68 21.68 22.97
CA LEU A 44 -7.08 21.38 21.67
C LEU A 44 -6.41 20.01 21.72
N ALA A 45 -6.23 19.40 20.55
CA ALA A 45 -5.59 18.10 20.43
C ALA A 45 -4.24 18.07 21.17
N SER A 46 -4.00 17.04 21.98
CA SER A 46 -2.77 16.88 22.76
C SER A 46 -1.55 16.74 21.85
N HIS A 47 -1.70 16.03 20.73
CA HIS A 47 -0.70 15.88 19.69
C HIS A 47 -1.05 16.72 18.46
N ARG A 48 -0.27 17.79 18.25
CA ARG A 48 -0.41 18.77 17.15
C ARG A 48 0.81 18.82 16.24
N GLY A 49 1.80 17.97 16.52
CA GLY A 49 2.98 17.81 15.68
C GLY A 49 2.63 17.05 14.40
N GLU A 50 3.53 17.13 13.43
CA GLU A 50 3.45 16.28 12.25
C GLU A 50 3.55 14.81 12.67
N ILE A 51 2.76 13.95 12.01
CA ILE A 51 2.89 12.51 12.17
C ILE A 51 4.26 12.12 11.66
N ASP A 52 4.97 11.26 12.41
CA ASP A 52 6.14 10.58 11.87
C ASP A 52 5.71 9.73 10.67
N TYR A 53 5.99 10.26 9.47
CA TYR A 53 5.49 9.76 8.18
C TYR A 53 6.11 8.42 7.76
N ALA A 54 6.89 7.76 8.64
CA ALA A 54 7.48 6.45 8.42
C ALA A 54 6.45 5.35 8.01
N SER A 55 5.15 5.57 8.22
CA SER A 55 4.05 4.65 7.88
C SER A 55 3.42 4.86 6.49
N GLY A 56 3.88 5.82 5.67
CA GLY A 56 3.46 5.93 4.26
C GLY A 56 2.05 6.47 3.99
N PHE A 57 1.33 7.00 4.99
CA PHE A 57 0.02 7.62 4.78
C PHE A 57 0.13 9.03 4.18
N SER A 58 -0.57 9.28 3.06
CA SER A 58 -0.74 10.62 2.50
C SER A 58 -1.80 11.37 3.31
N VAL A 59 -1.36 12.20 4.26
CA VAL A 59 -2.24 13.09 5.01
C VAL A 59 -2.21 14.48 4.37
N HIS A 60 -3.39 15.03 4.08
CA HIS A 60 -3.50 16.41 3.59
C HIS A 60 -3.94 17.35 4.71
N PRO A 61 -3.16 18.39 5.05
CA PRO A 61 -3.51 19.34 6.11
C PRO A 61 -4.62 20.29 5.63
N GLY A 62 -5.86 19.81 5.56
CA GLY A 62 -7.07 20.63 5.49
C GLY A 62 -7.29 21.47 4.26
N GLY A 63 -6.93 20.96 3.08
CA GLY A 63 -7.05 21.68 1.81
C GLY A 63 -8.39 22.40 1.57
N MET A 64 -9.53 21.79 1.92
CA MET A 64 -10.84 22.45 1.79
C MET A 64 -11.04 23.57 2.82
N LEU A 65 -10.69 23.32 4.08
CA LEU A 65 -10.94 24.25 5.18
C LEU A 65 -10.08 25.52 5.08
N ARG A 66 -8.87 25.40 4.52
CA ARG A 66 -7.94 26.51 4.24
C ARG A 66 -8.43 27.50 3.18
N ASN A 67 -9.48 27.16 2.43
CA ASN A 67 -10.09 28.05 1.45
C ASN A 67 -11.15 28.98 2.04
N PHE A 68 -11.53 28.80 3.31
CA PHE A 68 -12.49 29.69 3.96
C PHE A 68 -11.82 30.98 4.44
N GLU A 69 -12.57 32.08 4.32
CA GLU A 69 -12.18 33.39 4.84
C GLU A 69 -11.88 33.33 6.35
N GLY A 70 -10.82 34.02 6.77
CA GLY A 70 -10.35 34.02 8.16
C GLY A 70 -9.46 32.84 8.54
N VAL A 71 -9.36 31.79 7.71
CA VAL A 71 -8.43 30.68 7.95
C VAL A 71 -7.10 30.95 7.25
N PRO A 72 -5.94 30.85 7.94
CA PRO A 72 -4.64 31.02 7.30
C PRO A 72 -4.45 29.99 6.19
N ARG A 73 -3.99 30.42 5.01
CA ARG A 73 -3.74 29.51 3.86
C ARG A 73 -2.59 28.53 4.11
N GLN A 74 -1.62 28.91 4.93
CA GLN A 74 -0.44 28.13 5.27
C GLN A 74 -0.12 28.28 6.77
N GLY A 75 0.70 27.38 7.30
CA GLY A 75 1.14 27.41 8.71
C GLY A 75 0.06 26.99 9.72
N ALA A 76 0.38 27.11 11.00
CA ALA A 76 -0.52 26.74 12.08
C ALA A 76 -1.77 27.64 12.13
N ILE A 77 -2.93 27.04 12.41
CA ILE A 77 -4.16 27.80 12.66
C ILE A 77 -4.08 28.36 14.09
N PRO A 78 -4.37 29.66 14.33
CA PRO A 78 -4.37 30.23 15.68
C PRO A 78 -5.27 29.47 16.64
N GLU A 79 -4.79 29.26 17.87
CA GLU A 79 -5.47 28.50 18.92
C GLU A 79 -6.92 28.97 19.21
N ALA A 80 -7.15 30.27 19.16
CA ALA A 80 -8.48 30.85 19.34
C ALA A 80 -9.43 30.44 18.22
N LEU A 81 -8.95 30.48 16.98
CA LEU A 81 -9.72 30.05 15.80
C LEU A 81 -9.97 28.54 15.80
N GLN A 82 -9.00 27.74 16.25
CA GLN A 82 -9.22 26.29 16.44
C GLN A 82 -10.38 26.00 17.40
N ARG A 83 -10.41 26.67 18.57
CA ARG A 83 -11.50 26.50 19.55
C ARG A 83 -12.85 26.96 19.00
N GLU A 84 -12.87 28.05 18.24
CA GLU A 84 -14.08 28.51 17.57
C GLU A 84 -14.59 27.51 16.52
N MET A 85 -13.70 26.89 15.75
CA MET A 85 -14.09 25.86 14.79
C MET A 85 -14.59 24.58 15.46
N ILE A 86 -13.93 24.14 16.55
CA ILE A 86 -14.38 23.00 17.36
C ILE A 86 -15.77 23.30 17.93
N HIS A 87 -15.97 24.47 18.54
CA HIS A 87 -17.29 24.92 18.98
C HIS A 87 -18.32 24.77 17.87
N GLY A 88 -18.06 25.36 16.70
CA GLY A 88 -18.97 25.29 15.58
C GLY A 88 -19.27 23.86 15.13
N TYR A 89 -18.28 22.97 15.13
CA TYR A 89 -18.45 21.55 14.78
C TYR A 89 -19.40 20.85 15.74
N TYR A 90 -19.19 21.00 17.06
CA TYR A 90 -20.06 20.42 18.08
C TYR A 90 -21.49 21.01 18.05
N ALA A 91 -21.63 22.33 17.85
CA ALA A 91 -22.93 22.97 17.67
C ALA A 91 -23.68 22.44 16.43
N CYS A 92 -22.95 22.19 15.34
CA CYS A 92 -23.49 21.55 14.14
C CYS A 92 -23.93 20.11 14.41
N ALA A 93 -23.16 19.35 15.20
CA ALA A 93 -23.51 17.99 15.59
C ALA A 93 -24.80 17.96 16.43
N SER A 94 -24.95 18.83 17.44
CA SER A 94 -26.21 18.93 18.22
C SER A 94 -27.40 19.35 17.38
N TYR A 95 -27.17 20.24 16.40
CA TYR A 95 -28.23 20.62 15.48
C TYR A 95 -28.71 19.40 14.67
N VAL A 96 -27.79 18.61 14.12
CA VAL A 96 -28.11 17.39 13.37
C VAL A 96 -28.80 16.36 14.25
N ASP A 97 -28.32 16.16 15.48
CA ASP A 97 -28.95 15.28 16.47
C ASP A 97 -30.43 15.66 16.70
N ALA A 98 -30.70 16.93 16.93
CA ALA A 98 -32.08 17.42 17.06
C ALA A 98 -32.90 17.24 15.77
N GLN A 99 -32.28 17.33 14.58
CA GLN A 99 -32.95 17.03 13.32
C GLN A 99 -33.29 15.54 13.20
N ILE A 100 -32.39 14.64 13.59
CA ILE A 100 -32.65 13.19 13.64
C ILE A 100 -33.80 12.90 14.61
N GLY A 101 -33.81 13.54 15.78
CA GLY A 101 -34.90 13.42 16.75
C GLY A 101 -36.28 13.73 16.18
N LEU A 102 -36.40 14.72 15.28
CA LEU A 102 -37.68 15.02 14.61
C LEU A 102 -38.15 13.86 13.71
N LEU A 103 -37.23 13.18 13.01
CA LEU A 103 -37.59 12.04 12.18
C LEU A 103 -38.01 10.84 13.04
N LEU A 104 -37.28 10.58 14.13
CA LEU A 104 -37.60 9.49 15.04
C LEU A 104 -38.96 9.70 15.72
N ALA A 105 -39.23 10.93 16.19
CA ALA A 105 -40.51 11.29 16.77
C ALA A 105 -41.68 11.14 15.77
N GLU A 106 -41.45 11.45 14.49
CA GLU A 106 -42.47 11.25 13.46
C GLU A 106 -42.69 9.76 13.13
N LEU A 107 -41.64 8.94 13.11
CA LEU A 107 -41.80 7.49 12.99
C LEU A 107 -42.62 6.91 14.16
N GLU A 108 -42.44 7.44 15.37
CA GLU A 108 -43.24 7.07 16.53
C GLU A 108 -44.69 7.57 16.41
N SER A 109 -44.91 8.82 16.02
CA SER A 109 -46.25 9.42 15.88
C SER A 109 -47.12 8.66 14.86
N LEU A 110 -46.50 8.16 13.79
CA LEU A 110 -47.15 7.37 12.74
C LEU A 110 -47.29 5.89 13.08
N GLY A 111 -46.78 5.42 14.23
CA GLY A 111 -46.78 4.00 14.60
C GLY A 111 -45.89 3.12 13.72
N LEU A 112 -44.94 3.71 12.99
CA LEU A 112 -44.03 3.00 12.07
C LEU A 112 -42.74 2.54 12.76
N ALA A 113 -42.45 3.06 13.96
CA ALA A 113 -41.18 2.86 14.65
C ALA A 113 -40.83 1.38 14.90
N ASP A 114 -41.83 0.50 15.10
CA ASP A 114 -41.65 -0.93 15.42
C ASP A 114 -41.39 -1.81 14.20
N ASN A 115 -41.71 -1.33 13.00
CA ASN A 115 -41.46 -2.03 11.74
C ASN A 115 -40.36 -1.38 10.92
N THR A 116 -39.59 -0.46 11.52
CA THR A 116 -38.58 0.33 10.81
C THR A 116 -37.21 0.13 11.41
N THR A 117 -36.31 -0.49 10.63
CA THR A 117 -34.88 -0.47 10.91
C THR A 117 -34.32 0.92 10.61
N VAL A 118 -33.70 1.55 11.61
CA VAL A 118 -33.07 2.86 11.49
C VAL A 118 -31.57 2.68 11.48
N VAL A 119 -30.88 3.31 10.53
CA VAL A 119 -29.42 3.35 10.46
C VAL A 119 -28.95 4.80 10.43
N LEU A 120 -28.09 5.15 11.36
CA LEU A 120 -27.28 6.36 11.31
C LEU A 120 -25.86 5.98 10.89
N LEU A 121 -25.35 6.60 9.83
CA LEU A 121 -24.02 6.38 9.30
C LEU A 121 -23.34 7.73 9.01
N GLY A 122 -22.08 7.88 9.43
CA GLY A 122 -21.16 8.88 8.90
C GLY A 122 -20.38 8.33 7.70
N ASP A 123 -20.17 9.14 6.68
CA ASP A 123 -19.35 8.77 5.51
C ASP A 123 -17.85 8.91 5.78
N ASN A 124 -17.46 9.86 6.63
CA ASN A 124 -16.11 10.05 7.13
C ASN A 124 -16.12 10.73 8.52
N GLY A 125 -15.00 10.59 9.22
CA GLY A 125 -14.69 11.37 10.41
C GLY A 125 -14.03 12.70 10.02
N PHE A 126 -13.70 13.52 11.00
CA PHE A 126 -13.16 14.87 10.75
C PHE A 126 -12.04 15.20 11.73
N HIS A 127 -10.86 15.54 11.21
CA HIS A 127 -9.75 16.03 12.02
C HIS A 127 -10.04 17.42 12.58
N LEU A 128 -9.86 17.59 13.89
CA LEU A 128 -10.14 18.83 14.63
C LEU A 128 -8.86 19.43 15.24
N GLY A 129 -7.76 19.34 14.50
CA GLY A 129 -6.43 19.83 14.89
C GLY A 129 -5.48 18.74 15.37
N ASP A 130 -5.95 17.50 15.53
CA ASP A 130 -5.10 16.35 15.80
C ASP A 130 -4.11 16.14 14.65
N HIS A 131 -2.85 15.83 14.98
CA HIS A 131 -1.77 15.70 14.01
C HIS A 131 -1.49 16.98 13.18
N GLY A 132 -1.93 18.14 13.68
CA GLY A 132 -1.89 19.40 12.92
C GLY A 132 -2.87 19.45 11.74
N MET A 133 -3.78 18.47 11.65
CA MET A 133 -4.70 18.27 10.55
C MET A 133 -6.08 18.87 10.83
N TRP A 134 -6.75 19.29 9.76
CA TRP A 134 -8.15 19.68 9.76
C TRP A 134 -8.82 19.05 8.54
N GLY A 135 -10.06 18.56 8.63
CA GLY A 135 -10.74 17.96 7.47
C GLY A 135 -10.65 16.43 7.37
N VAL A 136 -10.92 15.90 6.17
CA VAL A 136 -11.37 14.49 5.99
C VAL A 136 -10.47 13.65 5.05
N ASN A 137 -9.19 14.01 4.91
CA ASN A 137 -8.28 13.40 3.93
C ASN A 137 -7.17 12.60 4.61
N SER A 138 -7.56 11.53 5.30
CA SER A 138 -6.67 10.69 6.07
C SER A 138 -7.31 9.33 6.32
N PRO A 139 -6.53 8.26 6.45
CA PRO A 139 -7.06 6.99 6.89
C PRO A 139 -6.87 6.74 8.40
N LEU A 140 -6.44 7.76 9.15
CA LEU A 140 -6.30 7.67 10.61
C LEU A 140 -7.65 7.50 11.30
N GLU A 141 -7.61 7.03 12.54
CA GLU A 141 -8.80 6.71 13.32
C GLU A 141 -9.80 7.87 13.39
N HIS A 142 -9.34 9.11 13.55
CA HIS A 142 -10.22 10.30 13.58
C HIS A 142 -11.00 10.54 12.27
N ALA A 143 -10.52 10.01 11.13
CA ALA A 143 -11.17 10.12 9.83
C ALA A 143 -11.95 8.86 9.42
N THR A 144 -11.65 7.70 10.01
CA THR A 144 -12.27 6.41 9.65
C THR A 144 -13.25 5.87 10.70
N ARG A 145 -13.10 6.26 11.96
CA ARG A 145 -14.00 5.87 13.06
C ARG A 145 -15.24 6.76 13.06
N VAL A 146 -16.16 6.41 12.17
CA VAL A 146 -17.42 7.12 11.98
C VAL A 146 -18.55 6.58 12.84
N PRO A 147 -19.59 7.38 13.15
CA PRO A 147 -20.82 6.87 13.73
C PRO A 147 -21.45 5.81 12.81
N LEU A 148 -21.70 4.62 13.35
CA LEU A 148 -22.58 3.61 12.77
C LEU A 148 -23.50 3.10 13.89
N ILE A 149 -24.75 3.54 13.89
CA ILE A 149 -25.76 3.13 14.86
C ILE A 149 -26.88 2.44 14.09
N ILE A 150 -27.16 1.19 14.43
CA ILE A 150 -28.23 0.40 13.82
C ILE A 150 -29.25 0.07 14.90
N ARG A 151 -30.48 0.55 14.72
CA ARG A 151 -31.64 0.18 15.52
C ARG A 151 -32.53 -0.73 14.67
N PRO A 152 -32.43 -2.07 14.79
CA PRO A 152 -33.27 -2.97 14.01
C PRO A 152 -34.74 -2.82 14.40
N ALA A 153 -35.65 -3.08 13.47
CA ALA A 153 -37.10 -3.08 13.73
C ALA A 153 -37.48 -3.99 14.91
N SER A 154 -36.82 -5.15 15.04
CA SER A 154 -37.02 -6.09 16.15
C SER A 154 -36.71 -5.52 17.54
N ARG A 155 -35.98 -4.40 17.61
CA ARG A 155 -35.40 -3.80 18.83
C ARG A 155 -34.51 -4.75 19.64
N GLN A 156 -34.14 -5.89 19.07
CA GLN A 156 -33.22 -6.85 19.66
C GLN A 156 -31.82 -6.60 19.09
N ALA A 157 -31.00 -5.90 19.87
CA ALA A 157 -29.61 -5.62 19.55
C ALA A 157 -28.76 -5.54 20.81
N ILE A 158 -27.48 -5.85 20.70
CA ILE A 158 -26.49 -5.48 21.71
C ILE A 158 -26.34 -3.96 21.79
N ALA A 159 -25.91 -3.45 22.96
CA ALA A 159 -25.72 -2.01 23.15
C ALA A 159 -24.56 -1.45 22.30
N SER A 160 -23.44 -2.17 22.24
CA SER A 160 -22.26 -1.80 21.44
C SER A 160 -21.32 -2.99 21.24
N THR A 161 -20.46 -2.92 20.23
CA THR A 161 -19.37 -3.86 20.01
C THR A 161 -18.08 -3.11 19.65
N PRO A 162 -16.90 -3.55 20.13
CA PRO A 162 -15.61 -3.01 19.69
C PRO A 162 -15.13 -3.63 18.36
N SER A 163 -15.87 -4.59 17.79
CA SER A 163 -15.51 -5.23 16.53
C SER A 163 -15.47 -4.19 15.39
N PRO A 164 -14.38 -4.13 14.60
CA PRO A 164 -14.32 -3.26 13.45
C PRO A 164 -15.25 -3.76 12.34
N VAL A 165 -15.85 -2.83 11.62
CA VAL A 165 -16.79 -3.08 10.51
C VAL A 165 -16.54 -2.04 9.40
N GLU A 166 -16.94 -2.35 8.18
CA GLU A 166 -16.82 -1.44 7.03
C GLU A 166 -18.21 -0.97 6.56
N SER A 167 -18.28 0.20 5.93
CA SER A 167 -19.55 0.72 5.37
C SER A 167 -20.12 -0.18 4.26
N ILE A 168 -19.28 -0.99 3.59
CA ILE A 168 -19.71 -1.99 2.59
C ILE A 168 -20.59 -3.10 3.18
N ASP A 169 -20.51 -3.33 4.49
CA ASP A 169 -21.28 -4.36 5.20
C ASP A 169 -22.74 -3.93 5.42
N LEU A 170 -23.05 -2.64 5.26
CA LEU A 170 -24.38 -2.11 5.51
C LEU A 170 -25.43 -2.68 4.55
N PHE A 171 -25.11 -2.81 3.26
CA PHE A 171 -26.05 -3.33 2.27
C PHE A 171 -26.51 -4.77 2.57
N PRO A 172 -25.61 -5.76 2.74
CA PRO A 172 -26.03 -7.12 3.14
C PRO A 172 -26.73 -7.17 4.49
N THR A 173 -26.35 -6.30 5.44
CA THR A 173 -27.03 -6.20 6.74
C THR A 173 -28.49 -5.77 6.59
N LEU A 174 -28.76 -4.77 5.75
CA LEU A 174 -30.12 -4.32 5.49
C LEU A 174 -30.96 -5.39 4.76
N CYS A 175 -30.36 -6.12 3.82
CA CYS A 175 -31.04 -7.27 3.19
C CYS A 175 -31.48 -8.29 4.23
N ASP A 176 -30.55 -8.72 5.09
CA ASP A 176 -30.79 -9.71 6.14
C ASP A 176 -31.84 -9.25 7.18
N LEU A 177 -31.72 -8.01 7.68
CA LEU A 177 -32.68 -7.44 8.63
C LEU A 177 -34.09 -7.27 8.02
N CYS A 178 -34.19 -7.11 6.71
CA CYS A 178 -35.47 -6.97 5.99
C CYS A 178 -35.98 -8.30 5.42
N GLY A 179 -35.28 -9.42 5.62
CA GLY A 179 -35.65 -10.72 5.04
C GLY A 179 -35.56 -10.77 3.51
N ILE A 180 -34.70 -9.95 2.91
CA ILE A 180 -34.43 -9.90 1.47
C ILE A 180 -33.21 -10.79 1.18
N GLU A 181 -33.28 -11.57 0.11
CA GLU A 181 -32.15 -12.40 -0.34
C GLU A 181 -30.91 -11.52 -0.62
N ILE A 182 -29.77 -11.91 -0.04
CA ILE A 182 -28.50 -11.22 -0.23
C ILE A 182 -27.92 -11.63 -1.59
N PRO A 183 -27.63 -10.68 -2.51
CA PRO A 183 -27.01 -11.01 -3.79
C PRO A 183 -25.64 -11.67 -3.60
N GLY A 184 -25.36 -12.75 -4.34
CA GLY A 184 -24.12 -13.53 -4.17
C GLY A 184 -22.82 -12.83 -4.62
N ASN A 185 -22.91 -11.67 -5.29
CA ASN A 185 -21.79 -10.96 -5.91
C ASN A 185 -21.39 -9.67 -5.19
N ILE A 186 -21.54 -9.61 -3.86
CA ILE A 186 -21.17 -8.44 -3.05
C ILE A 186 -19.98 -8.74 -2.13
N SER A 187 -19.18 -7.71 -1.84
CA SER A 187 -17.98 -7.85 -1.00
C SER A 187 -18.25 -7.80 0.50
N GLY A 188 -19.32 -7.11 0.93
CA GLY A 188 -19.67 -6.93 2.34
C GLY A 188 -20.30 -8.18 2.97
N ARG A 189 -20.35 -8.21 4.31
CA ARG A 189 -21.02 -9.26 5.08
C ARG A 189 -22.12 -8.69 5.96
N SER A 190 -23.16 -9.48 6.20
CA SER A 190 -24.22 -9.06 7.12
C SER A 190 -23.66 -8.92 8.55
N LEU A 191 -23.92 -7.78 9.18
CA LEU A 191 -23.59 -7.47 10.56
C LEU A 191 -24.66 -8.00 11.53
N THR A 192 -25.74 -8.64 11.06
CA THR A 192 -26.78 -9.20 11.94
C THR A 192 -26.25 -10.12 13.05
N PRO A 193 -25.25 -10.99 12.82
CA PRO A 193 -24.66 -11.77 13.91
C PRO A 193 -23.99 -10.91 14.98
N LEU A 194 -23.37 -9.79 14.60
CA LEU A 194 -22.81 -8.81 15.53
C LEU A 194 -23.93 -8.07 16.27
N ILE A 195 -24.96 -7.62 15.55
CA ILE A 195 -26.15 -6.95 16.14
C ILE A 195 -26.80 -7.84 17.21
N LYS A 196 -26.90 -9.15 16.94
CA LYS A 196 -27.47 -10.14 17.88
C LYS A 196 -26.47 -10.62 18.95
N GLY A 197 -25.19 -10.26 18.86
CA GLY A 197 -24.14 -10.72 19.77
C GLY A 197 -23.79 -12.20 19.65
N THR A 198 -24.11 -12.85 18.53
CA THR A 198 -23.96 -14.30 18.34
C THR A 198 -22.66 -14.72 17.68
N ALA A 199 -22.02 -13.82 16.91
CA ALA A 199 -20.72 -14.09 16.27
C ALA A 199 -20.04 -12.79 15.82
N ASP A 200 -18.71 -12.80 15.75
CA ASP A 200 -17.89 -11.80 15.05
C ASP A 200 -17.43 -12.40 13.70
N PRO A 201 -18.13 -12.12 12.59
CA PRO A 201 -17.83 -12.70 11.29
C PRO A 201 -16.58 -12.07 10.62
N MET A 202 -15.91 -11.11 11.26
CA MET A 202 -15.00 -10.18 10.58
C MET A 202 -13.59 -10.11 11.20
N CYS A 203 -13.39 -10.59 12.43
CA CYS A 203 -12.13 -10.42 13.17
C CYS A 203 -10.86 -10.81 12.36
N ALA A 204 -10.88 -11.86 11.55
CA ALA A 204 -9.70 -12.26 10.76
C ALA A 204 -9.62 -11.59 9.37
N GLU A 205 -10.75 -11.45 8.69
CA GLU A 205 -10.80 -11.06 7.27
C GLU A 205 -10.76 -9.55 7.05
N LEU A 206 -11.40 -8.77 7.94
CA LEU A 206 -11.36 -7.32 7.88
C LEU A 206 -9.94 -6.81 8.18
N ARG A 207 -9.20 -7.50 9.05
CA ARG A 207 -7.77 -7.22 9.30
C ARG A 207 -6.94 -7.41 8.02
N LEU A 208 -7.21 -8.46 7.25
CA LEU A 208 -6.52 -8.70 5.97
C LEU A 208 -6.94 -7.70 4.88
N ARG A 209 -8.22 -7.29 4.84
CA ARG A 209 -8.71 -6.29 3.88
C ARG A 209 -8.24 -4.89 4.20
N LEU A 210 -8.27 -4.45 5.46
CA LEU A 210 -7.67 -3.19 5.89
C LEU A 210 -6.17 -3.20 5.63
N ALA A 211 -5.43 -4.25 6.01
CA ALA A 211 -4.01 -4.37 5.68
C ALA A 211 -3.76 -4.19 4.17
N LYS A 212 -4.60 -4.81 3.33
CA LYS A 212 -4.51 -4.72 1.86
C LYS A 212 -4.92 -3.35 1.30
N GLN A 213 -6.02 -2.76 1.76
CA GLN A 213 -6.52 -1.45 1.31
C GLN A 213 -5.59 -0.31 1.76
N MET A 214 -5.04 -0.44 2.95
CA MET A 214 -4.18 0.56 3.60
C MET A 214 -2.70 0.35 3.28
N ARG A 215 -2.36 -0.74 2.57
CA ARG A 215 -0.98 -1.14 2.23
C ARG A 215 -0.05 -1.25 3.46
N VAL A 216 -0.63 -1.56 4.63
CA VAL A 216 0.10 -1.82 5.86
C VAL A 216 0.26 -3.33 6.02
N ASP A 217 1.43 -3.75 6.48
CA ASP A 217 1.67 -5.17 6.69
C ASP A 217 0.78 -5.72 7.84
N ALA A 218 0.70 -7.04 7.97
CA ALA A 218 -0.08 -7.67 9.03
C ALA A 218 0.44 -7.32 10.45
N THR A 219 1.69 -6.86 10.55
CA THR A 219 2.39 -6.42 11.77
C THR A 219 1.91 -5.03 12.22
N ASP A 220 1.63 -4.13 11.29
CA ASP A 220 1.08 -2.79 11.55
C ASP A 220 -0.39 -2.84 11.97
N CYS A 221 -1.15 -3.83 11.48
CA CYS A 221 -2.48 -4.12 12.02
C CYS A 221 -2.46 -4.55 13.50
N GLN A 222 -1.35 -5.13 13.99
CA GLN A 222 -1.17 -5.40 15.43
C GLN A 222 -0.85 -4.12 16.22
N ARG A 223 -0.17 -3.14 15.60
CA ARG A 223 0.07 -1.81 16.21
C ARG A 223 -1.19 -0.98 16.37
N LEU A 224 -2.21 -1.16 15.51
CA LEU A 224 -3.53 -0.55 15.67
C LEU A 224 -4.29 -1.02 16.93
N ARG A 225 -3.86 -2.11 17.59
CA ARG A 225 -4.36 -2.47 18.93
C ARG A 225 -3.73 -1.63 20.06
N ALA A 226 -2.57 -1.01 19.84
CA ALA A 226 -1.75 -0.46 20.92
C ALA A 226 -2.23 0.90 21.48
N VAL A 227 -3.31 1.49 20.96
CA VAL A 227 -3.83 2.79 21.45
C VAL A 227 -4.93 2.62 22.53
N SER A 228 -5.35 1.39 22.88
CA SER A 228 -6.41 1.18 23.90
C SER A 228 -6.03 0.34 25.11
N ALA A 229 -4.78 -0.11 25.26
CA ALA A 229 -4.36 -0.78 26.49
C ALA A 229 -2.90 -0.44 26.83
N VAL A 230 -2.75 0.25 27.95
CA VAL A 230 -1.48 0.49 28.63
C VAL A 230 -0.90 -0.84 29.11
N SER A 231 0.28 -1.22 28.64
CA SER A 231 1.38 -1.78 29.46
C SER A 231 2.60 -2.07 28.60
N ASP A 232 3.74 -1.51 29.01
CA ASP A 232 5.08 -1.71 28.45
C ASP A 232 5.42 -3.19 28.23
N VAL A 233 5.64 -3.60 26.99
CA VAL A 233 6.62 -4.64 26.64
C VAL A 233 7.31 -4.22 25.35
N ALA A 234 8.59 -3.89 25.47
CA ALA A 234 9.48 -3.61 24.36
C ALA A 234 9.56 -4.81 23.41
N LEU A 235 9.12 -4.62 22.16
CA LEU A 235 9.49 -5.48 21.04
C LEU A 235 10.02 -4.59 19.92
N GLY A 236 11.35 -4.56 19.82
CA GLY A 236 12.08 -3.79 18.83
C GLY A 236 11.81 -4.31 17.42
N MET A 237 11.27 -3.46 16.56
CA MET A 237 11.38 -3.57 15.11
C MET A 237 11.68 -2.17 14.55
N ARG A 238 12.94 -1.96 14.17
CA ARG A 238 13.46 -0.74 13.57
C ARG A 238 12.85 -0.56 12.18
N THR A 239 12.39 0.64 11.86
CA THR A 239 12.25 1.10 10.46
C THR A 239 13.60 0.94 9.77
N PRO A 240 13.68 0.39 8.54
CA PRO A 240 14.93 0.34 7.81
C PRO A 240 15.40 1.78 7.60
N ASP A 241 16.50 2.12 8.25
CA ASP A 241 17.21 3.35 8.01
C ASP A 241 17.77 3.26 6.57
N ILE A 242 17.28 4.13 5.69
CA ILE A 242 17.66 4.21 4.25
C ILE A 242 19.17 4.48 4.12
N THR A 243 19.84 4.92 5.19
CA THR A 243 21.29 5.13 5.22
C THR A 243 22.09 3.86 5.52
N THR A 244 21.45 2.76 5.96
CA THR A 244 22.14 1.52 6.33
C THR A 244 21.88 0.40 5.33
N LEU A 245 22.89 0.10 4.52
CA LEU A 245 22.85 -1.01 3.57
C LEU A 245 22.88 -2.36 4.31
N PRO A 246 22.05 -3.34 3.91
CA PRO A 246 22.06 -4.66 4.50
C PRO A 246 23.34 -5.43 4.15
N ALA A 247 23.62 -6.51 4.89
CA ALA A 247 24.64 -7.46 4.45
C ALA A 247 24.23 -8.12 3.12
N ALA A 248 25.20 -8.55 2.31
CA ALA A 248 24.94 -9.15 1.00
C ALA A 248 24.02 -10.39 1.06
N ALA A 249 24.09 -11.17 2.14
CA ALA A 249 23.20 -12.31 2.37
C ALA A 249 21.75 -11.87 2.59
N ASP A 250 21.54 -10.78 3.33
CA ASP A 250 20.22 -10.19 3.55
C ASP A 250 19.67 -9.52 2.29
N ALA A 251 20.52 -8.85 1.51
CA ALA A 251 20.16 -8.33 0.20
C ALA A 251 19.64 -9.46 -0.72
N LEU A 252 20.34 -10.59 -0.78
CA LEU A 252 19.93 -11.73 -1.61
C LEU A 252 18.63 -12.35 -1.10
N ARG A 253 18.49 -12.45 0.23
CA ARG A 253 17.25 -12.93 0.86
C ARG A 253 16.05 -12.03 0.53
N ARG A 254 16.22 -10.71 0.56
CA ARG A 254 15.19 -9.73 0.16
C ARG A 254 14.74 -9.93 -1.29
N LEU A 255 15.68 -10.15 -2.22
CA LEU A 255 15.35 -10.47 -3.62
C LEU A 255 14.53 -11.77 -3.71
N LYS A 256 14.98 -12.85 -3.05
CA LYS A 256 14.25 -14.13 -3.05
C LYS A 256 12.83 -14.01 -2.47
N GLU A 257 12.67 -13.32 -1.36
CA GLU A 257 11.36 -13.06 -0.75
C GLU A 257 10.45 -12.23 -1.67
N GLY A 258 11.03 -11.26 -2.36
CA GLY A 258 10.34 -10.46 -3.37
C GLY A 258 9.85 -11.28 -4.57
N ASN A 259 10.71 -12.15 -5.13
CA ASN A 259 10.30 -13.05 -6.19
C ASN A 259 9.24 -14.05 -5.74
N ALA A 260 9.30 -14.55 -4.50
CA ALA A 260 8.24 -15.40 -3.96
C ALA A 260 6.87 -14.68 -3.89
N ARG A 261 6.86 -13.38 -3.60
CA ARG A 261 5.64 -12.55 -3.67
C ARG A 261 5.16 -12.37 -5.11
N PHE A 262 6.06 -12.12 -6.04
CA PHE A 262 5.76 -12.04 -7.48
C PHE A 262 5.11 -13.34 -7.99
N VAL A 263 5.75 -14.49 -7.77
CA VAL A 263 5.27 -15.82 -8.19
C VAL A 263 3.90 -16.14 -7.60
N SER A 264 3.66 -15.78 -6.34
CA SER A 264 2.38 -16.06 -5.66
C SER A 264 1.26 -15.05 -5.97
N GLY A 265 1.52 -14.03 -6.80
CA GLY A 265 0.55 -12.96 -7.10
C GLY A 265 0.24 -12.07 -5.90
N LYS A 266 1.17 -11.97 -4.94
CA LYS A 266 1.06 -11.21 -3.69
C LYS A 266 2.10 -10.09 -3.58
N SER A 267 2.53 -9.54 -4.72
CA SER A 267 3.39 -8.35 -4.79
C SER A 267 2.83 -7.22 -3.94
N ILE A 268 3.70 -6.56 -3.18
CA ILE A 268 3.33 -5.42 -2.32
C ILE A 268 3.69 -4.08 -2.96
N HIS A 269 4.48 -4.07 -4.04
CA HIS A 269 4.91 -2.87 -4.75
C HIS A 269 5.54 -1.84 -3.78
N PRO A 270 6.64 -2.21 -3.09
CA PRO A 270 7.25 -1.31 -2.11
C PRO A 270 7.78 -0.06 -2.82
N HIS A 271 8.00 1.01 -2.06
CA HIS A 271 8.78 2.16 -2.50
C HIS A 271 8.33 2.83 -3.83
N GLU A 272 7.07 2.67 -4.25
CA GLU A 272 6.52 3.28 -5.48
C GLU A 272 5.88 4.67 -5.26
N THR A 273 5.79 5.11 -4.01
CA THR A 273 5.02 6.31 -3.64
C THR A 273 5.72 7.60 -4.07
N ARG A 274 4.95 8.68 -4.23
CA ARG A 274 5.50 10.01 -4.54
C ARG A 274 6.47 10.50 -3.45
N ASN A 275 6.15 10.24 -2.17
CA ASN A 275 6.96 10.69 -1.05
C ASN A 275 8.31 9.95 -1.00
N TRP A 276 8.30 8.65 -1.25
CA TRP A 276 9.54 7.88 -1.38
C TRP A 276 10.42 8.46 -2.49
N ARG A 277 9.84 8.70 -3.69
CA ARG A 277 10.57 9.31 -4.80
C ARG A 277 11.15 10.69 -4.47
N ALA A 278 10.45 11.51 -3.68
CA ALA A 278 10.96 12.80 -3.26
C ALA A 278 12.20 12.70 -2.35
N GLN A 279 12.32 11.63 -1.56
CA GLN A 279 13.52 11.39 -0.74
C GLN A 279 14.73 11.01 -1.60
N LEU A 280 14.49 10.35 -2.74
CA LEU A 280 15.55 9.98 -3.68
C LEU A 280 16.15 11.17 -4.44
N GLU A 281 15.58 12.37 -4.33
CA GLU A 281 16.18 13.59 -4.89
C GLU A 281 17.53 13.93 -4.22
N GLN A 282 17.72 13.51 -2.97
CA GLN A 282 18.94 13.80 -2.20
C GLN A 282 20.03 12.73 -2.39
N GLY A 283 19.71 11.57 -2.96
CA GLY A 283 20.64 10.47 -3.15
C GLY A 283 19.95 9.11 -3.30
N GLN A 284 20.74 8.08 -3.57
CA GLN A 284 20.27 6.70 -3.71
C GLN A 284 21.18 5.74 -2.95
N HIS A 285 20.57 4.72 -2.34
CA HIS A 285 21.27 3.66 -1.58
C HIS A 285 20.71 2.28 -1.96
N PRO A 286 20.85 1.86 -3.23
CA PRO A 286 20.35 0.57 -3.67
C PRO A 286 21.05 -0.56 -2.91
N PHE A 287 20.28 -1.53 -2.43
CA PHE A 287 20.84 -2.65 -1.68
C PHE A 287 21.37 -3.77 -2.59
N ALA A 288 21.04 -3.73 -3.88
CA ALA A 288 21.56 -4.66 -4.88
C ALA A 288 21.68 -4.01 -6.26
N VAL A 289 22.72 -4.39 -6.99
CA VAL A 289 22.83 -4.21 -8.44
C VAL A 289 22.19 -5.42 -9.11
N VAL A 290 21.36 -5.22 -10.13
CA VAL A 290 20.88 -6.31 -11.00
C VAL A 290 21.31 -6.05 -12.43
N LEU A 291 22.20 -6.89 -12.95
CA LEU A 291 22.50 -6.95 -14.38
C LEU A 291 21.54 -7.95 -15.04
N GLY A 292 20.53 -7.43 -15.72
CA GLY A 292 19.50 -8.23 -16.41
C GLY A 292 19.57 -8.14 -17.93
N CYS A 293 18.72 -8.91 -18.60
CA CYS A 293 18.52 -8.80 -20.03
C CYS A 293 17.62 -7.59 -20.40
N SER A 294 17.85 -6.97 -21.55
CA SER A 294 16.95 -5.95 -22.11
C SER A 294 15.58 -6.49 -22.55
N ASP A 295 15.35 -7.82 -22.46
CA ASP A 295 14.07 -8.44 -22.78
C ASP A 295 12.91 -7.79 -22.01
N SER A 296 11.94 -7.24 -22.74
CA SER A 296 10.81 -6.48 -22.16
C SER A 296 9.99 -7.26 -21.12
N ARG A 297 10.08 -8.59 -21.10
CA ARG A 297 9.34 -9.48 -20.20
C ARG A 297 10.06 -9.70 -18.85
N VAL A 298 11.28 -9.20 -18.70
CA VAL A 298 12.15 -9.45 -17.54
C VAL A 298 12.55 -8.15 -16.82
N PRO A 299 11.61 -7.31 -16.36
CA PRO A 299 11.92 -6.11 -15.57
C PRO A 299 12.27 -6.48 -14.10
N PRO A 300 13.54 -6.30 -13.65
CA PRO A 300 13.98 -6.79 -12.34
C PRO A 300 13.16 -6.28 -11.16
N GLU A 301 12.72 -5.03 -11.18
CA GLU A 301 11.95 -4.40 -10.12
C GLU A 301 10.60 -5.10 -9.92
N LEU A 302 9.94 -5.54 -10.99
CA LEU A 302 8.69 -6.30 -10.88
C LEU A 302 8.96 -7.74 -10.44
N LEU A 303 9.96 -8.40 -11.03
CA LEU A 303 10.28 -9.81 -10.74
C LEU A 303 10.69 -10.04 -9.29
N PHE A 304 11.33 -9.05 -8.68
CA PHE A 304 11.72 -9.06 -7.28
C PHE A 304 10.81 -8.23 -6.38
N ASP A 305 9.69 -7.70 -6.89
CA ASP A 305 8.74 -6.88 -6.12
C ASP A 305 9.46 -5.80 -5.27
N GLN A 306 10.26 -4.98 -5.95
CA GLN A 306 11.02 -3.85 -5.42
C GLN A 306 10.52 -2.53 -6.03
N GLY A 307 10.87 -1.39 -5.44
CA GLY A 307 10.47 -0.07 -5.92
C GLY A 307 11.63 0.85 -6.27
N PHE A 308 11.36 2.15 -6.26
CA PHE A 308 12.35 3.15 -6.64
C PHE A 308 13.52 3.15 -5.65
N GLY A 309 14.76 3.23 -6.14
CA GLY A 309 15.96 3.36 -5.30
C GLY A 309 16.41 2.07 -4.59
N ASP A 310 15.65 0.98 -4.68
CA ASP A 310 16.02 -0.32 -4.10
C ASP A 310 17.12 -1.03 -4.87
N LEU A 311 17.03 -0.98 -6.20
CA LEU A 311 17.91 -1.68 -7.13
C LEU A 311 18.65 -0.69 -8.02
N PHE A 312 19.94 -0.95 -8.23
CA PHE A 312 20.71 -0.34 -9.32
C PHE A 312 20.64 -1.28 -10.53
N VAL A 313 19.84 -0.91 -11.53
CA VAL A 313 19.50 -1.82 -12.63
C VAL A 313 20.29 -1.50 -13.88
N ILE A 314 20.99 -2.50 -14.42
CA ILE A 314 21.70 -2.44 -15.70
C ILE A 314 21.06 -3.48 -16.61
N ARG A 315 20.67 -3.09 -17.84
CA ARG A 315 20.00 -4.00 -18.78
C ARG A 315 20.61 -3.91 -20.16
N VAL A 316 21.19 -5.03 -20.61
CA VAL A 316 21.73 -5.20 -21.96
C VAL A 316 21.26 -6.54 -22.53
N ALA A 317 21.14 -6.64 -23.85
CA ALA A 317 20.74 -7.90 -24.49
C ALA A 317 21.68 -9.04 -24.07
N GLY A 318 21.13 -10.15 -23.60
CA GLY A 318 21.90 -11.30 -23.13
C GLY A 318 22.71 -11.07 -21.84
N ASN A 319 22.42 -10.01 -21.07
CA ASN A 319 23.06 -9.71 -19.77
C ASN A 319 24.61 -9.82 -19.83
N VAL A 320 25.20 -9.41 -20.95
CA VAL A 320 26.63 -9.49 -21.21
C VAL A 320 27.39 -8.46 -20.39
N VAL A 321 28.63 -8.80 -20.01
CA VAL A 321 29.53 -7.88 -19.29
C VAL A 321 30.53 -7.29 -20.30
N ASP A 322 30.47 -5.99 -20.52
CA ASP A 322 31.45 -5.22 -21.27
C ASP A 322 31.93 -4.00 -20.48
N THR A 323 32.63 -3.08 -21.13
CA THR A 323 33.26 -1.93 -20.49
C THR A 323 32.24 -1.03 -19.78
N ASP A 324 31.12 -0.70 -20.42
CA ASP A 324 30.13 0.22 -19.85
C ASP A 324 29.33 -0.45 -18.73
N VAL A 325 29.02 -1.75 -18.89
CA VAL A 325 28.39 -2.55 -17.84
C VAL A 325 29.32 -2.67 -16.62
N THR A 326 30.61 -2.92 -16.84
CA THR A 326 31.61 -3.01 -15.76
C THR A 326 31.70 -1.68 -15.01
N ALA A 327 31.87 -0.57 -15.72
CA ALA A 327 31.97 0.75 -15.11
C ALA A 327 30.73 1.11 -14.29
N SER A 328 29.54 0.73 -14.75
CA SER A 328 28.28 0.93 -14.03
C SER A 328 28.22 0.12 -12.73
N ILE A 329 28.73 -1.12 -12.74
CA ILE A 329 28.79 -1.97 -11.55
C ILE A 329 29.83 -1.42 -10.56
N GLU A 330 31.03 -1.07 -11.03
CA GLU A 330 32.07 -0.44 -10.20
C GLU A 330 31.57 0.86 -9.59
N TYR A 331 30.77 1.64 -10.32
CA TYR A 331 30.16 2.85 -9.78
C TYR A 331 29.26 2.51 -8.57
N ALA A 332 28.36 1.55 -8.72
CA ALA A 332 27.45 1.15 -7.66
C ALA A 332 28.17 0.50 -6.46
N VAL A 333 29.24 -0.25 -6.70
CA VAL A 333 30.05 -0.89 -5.64
C VAL A 333 30.90 0.15 -4.91
N HIS A 334 31.58 1.06 -5.61
CA HIS A 334 32.50 2.00 -4.99
C HIS A 334 31.82 3.25 -4.43
N TYR A 335 30.90 3.87 -5.17
CA TYR A 335 30.29 5.14 -4.76
C TYR A 335 28.99 4.95 -3.99
N LEU A 336 28.19 3.94 -4.35
CA LEU A 336 26.93 3.64 -3.66
C LEU A 336 27.08 2.56 -2.58
N GLN A 337 28.25 1.92 -2.50
CA GLN A 337 28.58 0.88 -1.51
C GLN A 337 27.64 -0.34 -1.57
N THR A 338 27.07 -0.61 -2.74
CA THR A 338 26.05 -1.64 -2.93
C THR A 338 26.61 -3.04 -2.61
N PRO A 339 26.02 -3.78 -1.66
CA PRO A 339 26.64 -4.99 -1.10
C PRO A 339 26.45 -6.26 -1.96
N LEU A 340 25.56 -6.22 -2.95
CA LEU A 340 25.22 -7.39 -3.78
C LEU A 340 25.17 -7.00 -5.25
N VAL A 341 25.75 -7.84 -6.12
CA VAL A 341 25.55 -7.82 -7.56
C VAL A 341 24.92 -9.15 -7.98
N LEU A 342 23.72 -9.08 -8.58
CA LEU A 342 23.03 -10.23 -9.15
C LEU A 342 23.09 -10.17 -10.68
N ILE A 343 23.63 -11.21 -11.31
CA ILE A 343 23.57 -11.42 -12.75
C ILE A 343 22.34 -12.27 -13.07
N LEU A 344 21.36 -11.69 -13.75
CA LEU A 344 20.05 -12.31 -14.01
C LEU A 344 19.90 -12.67 -15.50
N GLY A 345 20.08 -13.95 -15.80
CA GLY A 345 19.65 -14.55 -17.08
C GLY A 345 18.17 -14.92 -17.05
N HIS A 346 17.64 -15.37 -18.19
CA HIS A 346 16.27 -15.88 -18.26
C HIS A 346 16.07 -16.94 -19.34
N THR A 347 15.09 -17.83 -19.13
CA THR A 347 14.69 -18.80 -20.16
C THR A 347 14.18 -18.09 -21.41
N GLY A 348 14.34 -18.69 -22.59
CA GLY A 348 13.89 -18.11 -23.87
C GLY A 348 14.56 -16.79 -24.27
N CYS A 349 15.80 -16.54 -23.84
CA CYS A 349 16.57 -15.35 -24.20
C CYS A 349 16.90 -15.28 -25.70
N GLY A 350 16.42 -14.22 -26.36
CA GLY A 350 16.63 -14.03 -27.80
C GLY A 350 18.10 -13.83 -28.19
N ALA A 351 18.91 -13.16 -27.36
CA ALA A 351 20.34 -12.96 -27.64
C ALA A 351 21.12 -14.29 -27.57
N VAL A 352 20.84 -15.11 -26.56
CA VAL A 352 21.42 -16.45 -26.43
C VAL A 352 21.00 -17.33 -27.60
N LYS A 353 19.71 -17.33 -27.94
CA LYS A 353 19.20 -18.08 -29.10
C LYS A 353 19.91 -17.64 -30.40
N ALA A 354 20.02 -16.33 -30.64
CA ALA A 354 20.69 -15.80 -31.82
C ALA A 354 22.17 -16.22 -31.88
N THR A 355 22.86 -16.28 -30.74
CA THR A 355 24.23 -16.80 -30.67
C THR A 355 24.30 -18.28 -31.06
N VAL A 356 23.41 -19.13 -30.54
CA VAL A 356 23.38 -20.55 -30.89
C VAL A 356 23.01 -20.75 -32.36
N ASP A 357 21.98 -20.06 -32.84
CA ASP A 357 21.54 -20.12 -34.24
C ASP A 357 22.68 -19.72 -35.20
N HIS A 358 23.38 -18.62 -34.90
CA HIS A 358 24.48 -18.12 -35.73
C HIS A 358 25.72 -19.02 -35.65
N TYR A 359 25.98 -19.65 -34.50
CA TYR A 359 27.07 -20.61 -34.35
C TYR A 359 26.83 -21.87 -35.17
N ASP A 360 25.60 -22.41 -35.12
CA ASP A 360 25.21 -23.61 -35.86
C ASP A 360 25.11 -23.34 -37.37
N ASN A 361 24.53 -22.19 -37.74
CA ASN A 361 24.31 -21.78 -39.12
C ASN A 361 24.63 -20.29 -39.29
N PRO A 362 25.88 -19.93 -39.64
CA PRO A 362 26.28 -18.54 -39.81
C PRO A 362 25.37 -17.81 -40.80
N SER A 363 24.80 -16.70 -40.36
CA SER A 363 23.90 -15.83 -41.12
C SER A 363 24.40 -14.39 -41.11
N GLU A 364 24.07 -13.62 -42.14
CA GLU A 364 24.39 -12.19 -42.16
C GLU A 364 23.61 -11.46 -41.05
N GLN A 365 24.34 -10.71 -40.22
CA GLN A 365 23.79 -9.99 -39.08
C GLN A 365 24.38 -8.58 -39.03
N PRO A 366 23.65 -7.58 -38.49
CA PRO A 366 24.22 -6.26 -38.26
C PRO A 366 25.49 -6.34 -37.41
N LYS A 367 26.48 -5.48 -37.70
CA LYS A 367 27.80 -5.48 -37.06
C LYS A 367 27.75 -5.53 -35.52
N GLU A 368 26.91 -4.71 -34.91
CA GLU A 368 26.80 -4.65 -33.45
C GLU A 368 26.11 -5.89 -32.85
N VAL A 369 25.22 -6.53 -33.61
CA VAL A 369 24.63 -7.83 -33.23
C VAL A 369 25.67 -8.94 -33.28
N VAL A 370 26.55 -8.94 -34.30
CA VAL A 370 27.70 -9.87 -34.35
C VAL A 370 28.62 -9.65 -33.15
N ALA A 371 28.85 -8.40 -32.76
CA ALA A 371 29.67 -8.10 -31.58
C ALA A 371 29.01 -8.59 -30.27
N LEU A 372 27.68 -8.56 -30.18
CA LEU A 372 26.93 -9.17 -29.07
C LEU A 372 27.07 -10.70 -29.08
N ILE A 373 26.87 -11.34 -30.23
CA ILE A 373 26.98 -12.79 -30.40
C ILE A 373 28.34 -13.28 -29.91
N LYS A 374 29.42 -12.64 -30.35
CA LYS A 374 30.80 -12.95 -29.96
C LYS A 374 31.07 -12.81 -28.46
N ARG A 375 30.31 -11.98 -27.74
CA ARG A 375 30.42 -11.86 -26.28
C ARG A 375 29.78 -13.03 -25.55
N ILE A 376 28.76 -13.67 -26.13
CA ILE A 376 28.05 -14.83 -25.55
C ILE A 376 28.68 -16.16 -25.99
N GLU A 377 29.30 -16.22 -27.18
CA GLU A 377 29.95 -17.43 -27.72
C GLU A 377 30.82 -18.23 -26.74
N PRO A 378 31.64 -17.62 -25.85
CA PRO A 378 32.42 -18.39 -24.88
C PRO A 378 31.56 -19.26 -23.95
N ALA A 379 30.36 -18.80 -23.61
CA ALA A 379 29.43 -19.56 -22.78
C ALA A 379 28.83 -20.75 -23.54
N LEU A 380 28.56 -20.60 -24.84
CA LEU A 380 28.13 -21.70 -25.70
C LEU A 380 29.21 -22.77 -25.83
N LYS A 381 30.47 -22.36 -26.05
CA LYS A 381 31.62 -23.25 -26.20
C LYS A 381 31.97 -24.03 -24.92
N SER A 382 31.40 -23.67 -23.78
CA SER A 382 31.56 -24.42 -22.52
C SER A 382 30.62 -25.63 -22.42
N LEU A 383 29.66 -25.77 -23.32
CA LEU A 383 28.74 -26.90 -23.40
C LEU A 383 29.31 -28.04 -24.27
N PRO A 384 28.90 -29.31 -24.03
CA PRO A 384 29.27 -30.43 -24.90
C PRO A 384 28.82 -30.20 -26.35
N GLU A 385 29.70 -30.47 -27.32
CA GLU A 385 29.45 -30.23 -28.75
C GLU A 385 28.25 -31.04 -29.31
N ASP A 386 27.95 -32.19 -28.70
CA ASP A 386 26.89 -33.13 -29.10
C ASP A 386 25.50 -32.82 -28.51
N THR A 387 25.38 -31.78 -27.69
CA THR A 387 24.10 -31.37 -27.08
C THR A 387 23.09 -30.95 -28.16
N GLU A 388 21.82 -31.38 -28.09
CA GLU A 388 20.80 -30.97 -29.06
C GLU A 388 20.54 -29.45 -29.05
N HIS A 389 20.13 -28.87 -30.18
CA HIS A 389 20.00 -27.41 -30.33
C HIS A 389 19.12 -26.74 -29.24
N ALA A 390 17.96 -27.30 -28.92
CA ALA A 390 17.07 -26.73 -27.90
C ALA A 390 17.67 -26.78 -26.49
N GLU A 391 18.38 -27.87 -26.18
CA GLU A 391 19.10 -28.04 -24.92
C GLU A 391 20.33 -27.11 -24.86
N ARG A 392 21.03 -26.90 -25.99
CA ARG A 392 22.12 -25.91 -26.10
C ARG A 392 21.64 -24.52 -25.79
N VAL A 393 20.51 -24.08 -26.32
CA VAL A 393 19.95 -22.75 -26.01
C VAL A 393 19.67 -22.61 -24.52
N SER A 394 19.01 -23.60 -23.92
CA SER A 394 18.67 -23.58 -22.49
C SER A 394 19.90 -23.65 -21.58
N GLY A 395 20.86 -24.52 -21.90
CA GLY A 395 22.14 -24.63 -21.19
C GLY A 395 22.98 -23.36 -21.33
N CYS A 396 22.97 -22.74 -22.50
CA CYS A 396 23.75 -21.53 -22.80
C CYS A 396 23.26 -20.32 -21.98
N VAL A 397 21.97 -20.25 -21.63
CA VAL A 397 21.47 -19.24 -20.69
C VAL A 397 22.20 -19.35 -19.35
N ARG A 398 22.27 -20.56 -18.77
CA ARG A 398 22.91 -20.79 -17.47
C ARG A 398 24.42 -20.55 -17.53
N THR A 399 25.09 -21.09 -18.55
CA THR A 399 26.54 -20.88 -18.70
C THR A 399 26.88 -19.42 -19.00
N ASN A 400 26.04 -18.68 -19.71
CA ASN A 400 26.25 -17.24 -19.95
C ASN A 400 26.22 -16.43 -18.66
N VAL A 401 25.32 -16.76 -17.73
CA VAL A 401 25.31 -16.15 -16.38
C VAL A 401 26.59 -16.50 -15.62
N ILE A 402 27.02 -17.78 -15.64
CA ILE A 402 28.27 -18.21 -14.97
C ILE A 402 29.48 -17.48 -15.55
N HIS A 403 29.59 -17.39 -16.87
CA HIS A 403 30.68 -16.68 -17.54
C HIS A 403 30.68 -15.19 -17.22
N ALA A 404 29.50 -14.55 -17.15
CA ALA A 404 29.38 -13.16 -16.75
C ALA A 404 29.84 -12.93 -15.30
N VAL A 405 29.45 -13.80 -14.36
CA VAL A 405 29.92 -13.77 -12.96
C VAL A 405 31.44 -13.92 -12.90
N GLN A 406 32.00 -14.92 -13.60
CA GLN A 406 33.44 -15.17 -13.64
C GLN A 406 34.22 -13.99 -14.24
N LYS A 407 33.76 -13.46 -15.37
CA LYS A 407 34.38 -12.32 -16.04
C LYS A 407 34.42 -11.12 -15.11
N LEU A 408 33.29 -10.77 -14.51
CA LEU A 408 33.18 -9.63 -13.60
C LEU A 408 34.05 -9.82 -12.34
N SER A 409 34.03 -11.02 -11.73
CA SER A 409 34.84 -11.35 -10.56
C SER A 409 36.35 -11.38 -10.84
N SER A 410 36.75 -11.46 -12.11
CA SER A 410 38.15 -11.45 -12.52
C SER A 410 38.75 -10.04 -12.64
N ILE A 411 37.92 -9.00 -12.69
CA ILE A 411 38.36 -7.60 -12.82
C ILE A 411 39.03 -7.16 -11.52
N ALA A 412 40.15 -6.46 -11.60
CA ALA A 412 41.04 -6.22 -10.45
C ALA A 412 40.33 -5.52 -9.29
N ASP A 413 39.65 -4.40 -9.56
CA ASP A 413 38.97 -3.59 -8.55
C ASP A 413 37.76 -4.33 -7.94
N VAL A 414 36.96 -4.99 -8.80
CA VAL A 414 35.85 -5.85 -8.35
C VAL A 414 36.35 -7.00 -7.47
N ARG A 415 37.42 -7.68 -7.87
CA ARG A 415 38.04 -8.77 -7.11
C ARG A 415 38.54 -8.28 -5.75
N GLN A 416 39.12 -7.08 -5.70
CA GLN A 416 39.54 -6.46 -4.45
C GLN A 416 38.33 -6.18 -3.54
N SER A 417 37.24 -5.63 -4.06
CA SER A 417 36.01 -5.39 -3.29
C SER A 417 35.37 -6.69 -2.78
N ILE A 418 35.41 -7.78 -3.56
CA ILE A 418 34.99 -9.11 -3.09
C ILE A 418 35.90 -9.59 -1.95
N GLY A 419 37.22 -9.51 -2.12
CA GLY A 419 38.19 -9.94 -1.11
C GLY A 419 38.11 -9.14 0.20
N ALA A 420 37.70 -7.87 0.12
CA ALA A 420 37.43 -7.02 1.27
C ALA A 420 36.05 -7.26 1.91
N GLY A 421 35.23 -8.14 1.36
CA GLY A 421 33.87 -8.41 1.83
C GLY A 421 32.87 -7.29 1.59
N GLN A 422 33.20 -6.32 0.72
CA GLN A 422 32.35 -5.17 0.40
C GLN A 422 31.17 -5.55 -0.50
N VAL A 423 31.39 -6.50 -1.41
CA VAL A 423 30.37 -6.93 -2.39
C VAL A 423 30.39 -8.45 -2.57
N ARG A 424 29.21 -9.03 -2.75
CA ARG A 424 29.05 -10.41 -3.23
C ARG A 424 28.47 -10.41 -4.64
N ILE A 425 28.98 -11.27 -5.51
CA ILE A 425 28.44 -11.48 -6.86
C ILE A 425 27.75 -12.84 -6.93
N VAL A 426 26.54 -12.87 -7.46
CA VAL A 426 25.70 -14.08 -7.56
C VAL A 426 25.08 -14.16 -8.96
N GLY A 427 24.97 -15.35 -9.51
CA GLY A 427 24.23 -15.61 -10.74
C GLY A 427 22.84 -16.16 -10.45
N ALA A 428 21.86 -15.82 -11.29
CA ALA A 428 20.52 -16.41 -11.23
C ALA A 428 19.88 -16.51 -12.62
N VAL A 429 18.88 -17.39 -12.74
CA VAL A 429 18.07 -17.53 -13.95
C VAL A 429 16.60 -17.36 -13.60
N TYR A 430 15.93 -16.45 -14.30
CA TYR A 430 14.48 -16.30 -14.27
C TYR A 430 13.81 -17.27 -15.23
N ASP A 431 12.87 -18.07 -14.76
CA ASP A 431 12.02 -18.91 -15.60
C ASP A 431 10.73 -18.17 -15.98
N MET A 432 10.60 -17.83 -17.26
CA MET A 432 9.44 -17.14 -17.81
C MET A 432 8.13 -17.94 -17.71
N HIS A 433 8.18 -19.26 -17.54
CA HIS A 433 6.98 -20.09 -17.50
C HIS A 433 6.25 -20.02 -16.15
N ASN A 434 7.01 -20.08 -15.06
CA ASN A 434 6.47 -20.15 -13.69
C ASN A 434 6.77 -18.89 -12.85
N GLY A 435 7.63 -18.00 -13.34
CA GLY A 435 8.00 -16.75 -12.68
C GLY A 435 9.11 -16.87 -11.63
N THR A 436 9.69 -18.05 -11.41
CA THR A 436 10.70 -18.26 -10.36
C THR A 436 12.07 -17.74 -10.77
N VAL A 437 12.86 -17.31 -9.80
CA VAL A 437 14.28 -16.98 -9.98
C VAL A 437 15.14 -17.97 -9.21
N ASP A 438 15.88 -18.80 -9.93
CA ASP A 438 16.77 -19.80 -9.36
C ASP A 438 18.20 -19.28 -9.31
N VAL A 439 18.73 -19.19 -8.09
CA VAL A 439 20.13 -18.80 -7.86
C VAL A 439 21.05 -19.95 -8.27
N ILE A 440 22.07 -19.62 -9.04
CA ILE A 440 23.16 -20.52 -9.38
C ILE A 440 24.15 -20.47 -8.22
N GLU A 441 24.23 -21.57 -7.47
CA GLU A 441 25.24 -21.76 -6.41
C GLU A 441 26.64 -22.01 -6.97
#